data_AF-A0A6M1Z5U5-F1
#
_entry.id   AF-A0A6M1Z5U5-F1
#
_cell.length_a   1.000
_cell.length_b   1.000
_cell.length_c   1.000
_cell.angle_alpha   90.00
_cell.angle_beta   90.00
_cell.angle_gamma   90.00
#
_symmetry.space_group_name_H-M   'P 1'
#
loop_
_entity.id
_entity.type
_entity.pdbx_description
1 polymer ?
#
loop_
_entity_poly.entity_id
_entity_poly.type
_entity_poly.pdbx_seq_one_letter_code
_entity_poly.pdbx_strand_id
1 'polypeptide(L)'
;MSEPISEYSPIYDKEGPSKDELNLAAELKKKVRAFMQEIKGVLESPSLVDNRDALIALSETVIQLQAISEKTGEVIEGTLLCENLKDDGQIILNILNQSLSIPGAKANISLREAAELFNPKQTLTSDLRNILVSFLQFPIPTEMMVRELEIIHDEL
;
A
#
# COMPACT_ATOMS: atom_id res chain seq x y z
N MET A 1 -55.02 28.90 -13.57
CA MET A 1 -53.71 29.52 -13.83
C MET A 1 -52.69 28.55 -13.28
N SER A 2 -52.03 27.81 -14.16
CA SER A 2 -51.13 26.72 -13.81
C SER A 2 -49.71 27.24 -13.86
N GLU A 3 -48.97 27.12 -12.76
CA GLU A 3 -47.54 27.38 -12.72
C GLU A 3 -46.80 26.21 -13.39
N PRO A 4 -45.76 26.47 -14.22
CA PRO A 4 -44.92 25.42 -14.74
C PRO A 4 -43.97 24.97 -13.63
N ILE A 5 -44.04 23.70 -13.26
CA ILE A 5 -43.04 23.05 -12.40
C ILE A 5 -41.76 22.95 -13.24
N SER A 6 -40.79 23.79 -12.89
CA SER A 6 -39.43 23.76 -13.42
C SER A 6 -38.83 22.38 -13.17
N GLU A 7 -38.52 21.66 -14.24
CA GLU A 7 -37.76 20.41 -14.25
C GLU A 7 -36.37 20.65 -13.65
N TYR A 8 -36.22 20.45 -12.35
CA TYR A 8 -34.93 20.12 -11.77
C TYR A 8 -34.78 18.61 -11.78
N SER A 9 -34.36 18.08 -12.93
CA SER A 9 -33.71 16.77 -12.97
C SER A 9 -32.30 16.97 -12.43
N PRO A 10 -31.91 16.43 -11.26
CA PRO A 10 -30.51 16.34 -10.93
C PRO A 10 -29.87 15.42 -11.97
N ILE A 11 -28.96 15.97 -12.76
CA ILE A 11 -28.09 15.23 -13.66
C ILE A 11 -27.18 14.38 -12.76
N TYR A 12 -27.68 13.24 -12.32
CA TYR A 12 -26.84 12.10 -12.00
C TYR A 12 -26.71 11.31 -13.29
N ASP A 13 -25.92 11.83 -14.23
CA ASP A 13 -25.20 10.95 -15.12
C ASP A 13 -24.20 10.22 -14.21
N LYS A 14 -24.66 9.10 -13.62
CA LYS A 14 -23.77 8.10 -13.03
C LYS A 14 -23.04 7.43 -14.19
N GLU A 15 -22.13 8.16 -14.82
CA GLU A 15 -21.08 7.52 -15.59
C GLU A 15 -20.39 6.57 -14.61
N GLY A 16 -20.39 5.29 -14.94
CA GLY A 16 -19.67 4.28 -14.17
C GLY A 16 -18.19 4.64 -14.06
N PRO A 17 -17.42 3.92 -13.23
CA PRO A 17 -16.02 4.22 -13.07
C PRO A 17 -15.29 4.27 -14.40
N SER A 18 -14.42 5.27 -14.56
CA SER A 18 -13.66 5.44 -15.79
C SER A 18 -12.71 4.25 -16.00
N LYS A 19 -12.28 4.04 -17.25
CA LYS A 19 -11.31 2.98 -17.55
C LYS A 19 -10.00 3.18 -16.77
N ASP A 20 -9.61 4.43 -16.55
CA ASP A 20 -8.39 4.77 -15.83
C ASP A 20 -8.52 4.48 -14.33
N GLU A 21 -9.68 4.75 -13.73
CA GLU A 21 -9.98 4.34 -12.34
C GLU A 21 -9.94 2.82 -12.17
N LEU A 22 -10.57 2.07 -13.09
CA LEU A 22 -10.55 0.60 -13.06
C LEU A 22 -9.14 0.03 -13.22
N ASN A 23 -8.31 0.63 -14.08
CA ASN A 23 -6.92 0.21 -14.24
C ASN A 23 -6.11 0.51 -12.98
N LEU A 24 -6.32 1.67 -12.37
CA LEU A 24 -5.64 2.10 -11.15
C LEU A 24 -5.99 1.19 -9.97
N ALA A 25 -7.28 0.86 -9.80
CA ALA A 25 -7.75 -0.11 -8.81
C ALA A 25 -7.09 -1.49 -9.00
N ALA A 26 -7.08 -1.99 -10.24
CA ALA A 26 -6.45 -3.27 -10.56
C ALA A 26 -4.94 -3.27 -10.31
N GLU A 27 -4.26 -2.17 -10.61
CA GLU A 27 -2.83 -2.02 -10.34
C GLU A 27 -2.54 -1.96 -8.85
N LEU A 28 -3.28 -1.15 -8.09
CA LEU A 28 -3.17 -1.06 -6.63
C LEU A 28 -3.38 -2.43 -6.00
N LYS A 29 -4.48 -3.12 -6.35
CA LYS A 29 -4.80 -4.47 -5.87
C LYS A 29 -3.67 -5.46 -6.13
N LYS A 30 -3.08 -5.42 -7.33
CA LYS A 30 -1.93 -6.27 -7.67
C LYS A 30 -0.70 -5.97 -6.80
N LYS A 31 -0.41 -4.69 -6.53
CA LYS A 31 0.74 -4.29 -5.70
C LYS A 31 0.54 -4.63 -4.23
N VAL A 32 -0.65 -4.39 -3.68
CA VAL A 32 -1.03 -4.81 -2.33
C VAL A 32 -0.85 -6.32 -2.17
N ARG A 33 -1.34 -7.11 -3.13
CA ARG A 33 -1.18 -8.56 -3.12
C ARG A 33 0.28 -9.01 -3.13
N ALA A 34 1.11 -8.41 -3.98
CA ALA A 34 2.54 -8.73 -4.05
C ALA A 34 3.23 -8.44 -2.72
N PHE A 35 2.97 -7.26 -2.15
CA PHE A 35 3.52 -6.86 -0.86
C PHE A 35 3.11 -7.83 0.26
N MET A 36 1.82 -8.18 0.35
CA MET A 36 1.35 -9.17 1.32
C MET A 36 2.01 -10.53 1.16
N GLN A 37 2.22 -10.99 -0.07
CA GLN A 37 2.87 -12.28 -0.33
C GLN A 37 4.33 -12.28 0.10
N GLU A 38 5.05 -11.18 -0.09
CA GLU A 38 6.44 -11.04 0.35
C GLU A 38 6.54 -11.04 1.88
N ILE A 39 5.68 -10.28 2.58
CA ILE A 39 5.65 -10.25 4.04
C ILE A 39 5.26 -11.62 4.62
N LYS A 40 4.22 -12.27 4.09
CA LYS A 40 3.85 -13.64 4.50
C LYS A 40 4.98 -14.63 4.25
N GLY A 41 5.64 -14.53 3.09
CA GLY A 41 6.80 -15.36 2.77
C GLY A 41 7.91 -15.21 3.81
N VAL A 42 8.18 -13.99 4.27
CA VAL A 42 9.14 -13.73 5.36
C VAL A 42 8.71 -14.40 6.66
N LEU A 43 7.44 -14.27 7.05
CA LEU A 43 6.90 -14.92 8.26
C LEU A 43 7.00 -16.45 8.21
N GLU A 44 6.70 -17.04 7.05
CA GLU A 44 6.76 -18.49 6.82
C GLU A 44 8.19 -19.02 6.67
N SER A 45 9.10 -18.20 6.16
CA SER A 45 10.50 -18.54 5.88
C SER A 45 11.44 -17.45 6.39
N PRO A 46 11.77 -17.43 7.70
CA PRO A 46 12.59 -16.40 8.32
C PRO A 46 13.95 -16.17 7.66
N SER A 47 14.52 -17.17 6.97
CA SER A 47 15.77 -17.02 6.22
C SER A 47 15.70 -15.98 5.10
N LEU A 48 14.50 -15.61 4.64
CA LEU A 48 14.32 -14.58 3.61
C LEU A 48 14.76 -13.19 4.05
N VAL A 49 14.84 -12.92 5.36
CA VAL A 49 15.35 -11.62 5.86
C VAL A 49 16.84 -11.42 5.59
N ASP A 50 17.59 -12.50 5.35
CA ASP A 50 19.00 -12.45 4.96
C ASP A 50 19.18 -12.65 3.44
N ASN A 51 18.11 -12.95 2.72
CA ASN A 51 18.15 -13.19 1.29
C ASN A 51 18.17 -11.87 0.51
N ARG A 52 19.27 -11.63 -0.18
CA ARG A 52 19.47 -10.41 -0.97
C ARG A 52 18.38 -10.19 -2.02
N ASP A 53 18.02 -11.21 -2.78
CA ASP A 53 17.07 -11.07 -3.90
C ASP A 53 15.65 -10.84 -3.39
N ALA A 54 15.28 -11.47 -2.26
CA ALA A 54 14.01 -11.22 -1.58
C ALA A 54 13.91 -9.77 -1.09
N LEU A 55 14.98 -9.21 -0.52
CA LEU A 55 15.02 -7.81 -0.09
C LEU A 55 15.01 -6.83 -1.26
N ILE A 56 15.63 -7.16 -2.39
CA ILE A 56 15.52 -6.38 -3.63
C ILE A 56 14.05 -6.34 -4.07
N ALA A 57 13.42 -7.51 -4.21
CA ALA A 57 12.03 -7.61 -4.63
C ALA A 57 11.10 -6.81 -3.71
N LEU A 58 11.27 -6.95 -2.39
CA LEU A 58 10.50 -6.18 -1.42
C LEU A 58 10.71 -4.67 -1.55
N SER A 59 11.96 -4.22 -1.73
CA SER A 59 12.24 -2.79 -1.91
C SER A 59 11.54 -2.22 -3.15
N GLU A 60 11.56 -2.96 -4.26
CA GLU A 60 10.89 -2.57 -5.50
C GLU A 60 9.37 -2.58 -5.35
N THR A 61 8.82 -3.59 -4.68
CA THR A 61 7.38 -3.70 -4.39
C THR A 61 6.91 -2.55 -3.52
N VAL A 62 7.63 -2.18 -2.46
CA VAL A 62 7.30 -1.05 -1.59
C VAL A 62 7.31 0.27 -2.36
N ILE A 63 8.34 0.52 -3.17
CA ILE A 63 8.45 1.75 -3.98
C ILE A 63 7.30 1.83 -4.99
N GLN A 64 6.98 0.73 -5.66
CA GLN A 64 5.89 0.68 -6.64
C GLN A 64 4.53 0.82 -5.97
N LEU A 65 4.34 0.22 -4.79
CA LEU A 65 3.11 0.33 -4.01
C LEU A 65 2.88 1.78 -3.55
N GLN A 66 3.92 2.45 -3.04
CA GLN A 66 3.84 3.87 -2.72
C GLN A 66 3.44 4.70 -3.94
N ALA A 67 4.14 4.53 -5.08
CA ALA A 67 3.90 5.33 -6.27
C ALA A 67 2.47 5.16 -6.82
N ILE A 68 1.88 3.96 -6.70
CA ILE A 68 0.49 3.74 -7.12
C ILE A 68 -0.51 4.29 -6.11
N SER A 69 -0.22 4.20 -4.81
CA SER A 69 -1.07 4.80 -3.76
C SER A 69 -1.08 6.32 -3.79
N GLU A 70 0.04 6.97 -4.16
CA GLU A 70 0.07 8.43 -4.37
C GLU A 70 -0.84 8.84 -5.54
N LYS A 71 -0.82 8.07 -6.63
CA LYS A 71 -1.68 8.33 -7.81
C LYS A 71 -3.17 8.22 -7.49
N THR A 72 -3.58 7.40 -6.52
CA THR A 72 -5.00 7.34 -6.16
C THR A 72 -5.49 8.63 -5.51
N GLY A 73 -4.61 9.37 -4.82
CA GLY A 73 -4.90 10.70 -4.29
C GLY A 73 -5.18 11.77 -5.36
N GLU A 74 -4.69 11.57 -6.58
CA GLU A 74 -4.85 12.48 -7.71
C GLU A 74 -6.17 12.28 -8.49
N VAL A 75 -6.92 11.21 -8.19
CA VAL A 75 -8.18 10.90 -8.85
C VAL A 75 -9.23 11.98 -8.54
N ILE A 76 -9.98 12.41 -9.55
CA ILE A 76 -11.03 13.43 -9.37
C ILE A 76 -12.26 12.77 -8.75
N GLU A 77 -12.85 13.41 -7.73
CA GLU A 77 -14.09 12.96 -7.10
C GLU A 77 -15.25 13.02 -8.10
N GLY A 78 -16.02 11.93 -8.16
CA GLY A 78 -17.13 11.81 -9.10
C GLY A 78 -17.85 10.47 -9.02
N THR A 79 -17.16 9.42 -8.54
CA THR A 79 -17.75 8.10 -8.28
C THR A 79 -17.39 7.60 -6.88
N LEU A 80 -18.20 6.67 -6.35
CA LEU A 80 -17.89 5.98 -5.08
C LEU A 80 -16.56 5.21 -5.16
N LEU A 81 -16.20 4.72 -6.36
CA LEU A 81 -14.90 4.06 -6.57
C LEU A 81 -13.74 5.04 -6.35
N CYS A 82 -13.87 6.29 -6.80
CA CYS A 82 -12.84 7.31 -6.58
C CYS A 82 -12.61 7.60 -5.08
N GLU A 83 -13.69 7.70 -4.31
CA GLU A 83 -13.62 7.92 -2.86
C GLU A 83 -12.90 6.75 -2.17
N ASN A 84 -13.33 5.51 -2.45
CA ASN A 84 -12.69 4.31 -1.91
C ASN A 84 -11.21 4.21 -2.31
N LEU A 85 -10.86 4.46 -3.58
CA LEU A 85 -9.47 4.40 -4.05
C LEU A 85 -8.56 5.41 -3.35
N LYS A 86 -9.07 6.61 -3.06
CA LYS A 86 -8.33 7.62 -2.28
C LYS A 86 -8.10 7.14 -0.85
N ASP A 87 -9.15 6.66 -0.20
CA ASP A 87 -9.10 6.20 1.19
C ASP A 87 -8.14 5.01 1.32
N ASP A 88 -8.26 4.00 0.46
CA ASP A 88 -7.40 2.83 0.42
C ASP A 88 -5.94 3.20 0.17
N GLY A 89 -5.69 4.08 -0.81
CA GLY A 89 -4.36 4.59 -1.09
C GLY A 89 -3.76 5.32 0.10
N GLN A 90 -4.55 6.14 0.80
CA GLN A 90 -4.09 6.85 1.98
C GLN A 90 -3.78 5.91 3.15
N ILE A 91 -4.59 4.86 3.36
CA ILE A 91 -4.32 3.85 4.38
C ILE A 91 -2.99 3.14 4.08
N ILE A 92 -2.77 2.73 2.84
CA ILE A 92 -1.52 2.09 2.41
C ILE A 92 -0.33 3.03 2.60
N LEU A 93 -0.46 4.30 2.21
CA LEU A 93 0.60 5.29 2.44
C LEU A 93 0.91 5.46 3.93
N ASN A 94 -0.09 5.44 4.79
CA ASN A 94 0.11 5.52 6.24
C ASN A 94 0.90 4.31 6.75
N ILE A 95 0.58 3.09 6.27
CA ILE A 95 1.34 1.87 6.61
C ILE A 95 2.80 2.00 6.17
N LEU A 96 3.04 2.41 4.92
CA LEU A 96 4.40 2.51 4.38
C LEU A 96 5.25 3.60 5.04
N ASN A 97 4.61 4.70 5.46
CA ASN A 97 5.25 5.86 6.09
C ASN A 97 5.24 5.81 7.62
N GLN A 98 4.63 4.79 8.23
CA GLN A 98 4.62 4.68 9.68
C GLN A 98 6.06 4.57 10.19
N SER A 99 6.43 5.48 11.08
CA SER A 99 7.76 5.52 11.67
C SER A 99 7.94 4.33 12.61
N LEU A 100 8.90 3.45 12.33
CA LEU A 100 9.17 2.26 13.12
C LEU A 100 10.39 2.48 14.02
N SER A 101 10.27 2.05 15.29
CA SER A 101 11.40 2.00 16.21
C SER A 101 12.10 0.66 16.06
N ILE A 102 13.17 0.62 15.26
CA ILE A 102 13.89 -0.61 14.95
C ILE A 102 15.12 -0.73 15.87
N PRO A 103 15.28 -1.85 16.60
CA PRO A 103 16.47 -2.09 17.42
C PRO A 103 17.75 -1.98 16.58
N GLY A 104 18.64 -1.06 16.95
CA GLY A 104 19.92 -0.83 16.27
C GLY A 104 19.90 0.23 15.16
N ALA A 105 18.73 0.75 14.78
CA ALA A 105 18.65 1.92 13.91
C ALA A 105 19.02 3.20 14.69
N LYS A 106 19.70 4.14 14.03
CA LYS A 106 20.11 5.43 14.64
C LYS A 106 18.95 6.41 14.81
N ALA A 107 17.89 6.23 14.02
CA ALA A 107 16.69 7.04 14.01
C ALA A 107 15.50 6.14 13.71
N ASN A 108 14.29 6.62 14.02
CA ASN A 108 13.10 5.95 13.53
C ASN A 108 13.07 6.03 12.01
N ILE A 109 12.68 4.93 11.37
CA ILE A 109 12.67 4.80 9.91
C ILE A 109 11.38 4.12 9.48
N SER A 110 10.81 4.57 8.38
CA SER A 110 9.64 3.95 7.77
C SER A 110 10.03 2.83 6.81
N LEU A 111 9.08 1.96 6.45
CA LEU A 111 9.31 0.91 5.45
C LEU A 111 9.64 1.53 4.09
N ARG A 112 8.98 2.64 3.75
CA ARG A 112 9.26 3.44 2.56
C ARG A 112 10.72 3.88 2.49
N GLU A 113 11.18 4.62 3.51
CA GLU A 113 12.54 5.16 3.54
C GLU A 113 13.59 4.05 3.50
N ALA A 114 13.34 2.94 4.21
CA ALA A 114 14.22 1.78 4.20
C ALA A 114 14.31 1.11 2.82
N ALA A 115 13.22 1.08 2.06
CA ALA A 115 13.19 0.59 0.68
C ALA A 115 13.92 1.55 -0.28
N GLU A 116 13.68 2.86 -0.19
CA GLU A 116 14.33 3.89 -1.01
C GLU A 116 15.86 3.91 -0.81
N LEU A 117 16.32 3.69 0.43
CA LEU A 117 17.74 3.69 0.78
C LEU A 117 18.40 2.30 0.67
N PHE A 118 17.65 1.28 0.26
CA PHE A 118 18.18 -0.09 0.25
C PHE A 118 19.34 -0.24 -0.74
N ASN A 119 20.49 -0.69 -0.21
CA ASN A 119 21.66 -1.02 -1.02
C ASN A 119 21.88 -2.55 -1.00
N PRO A 120 21.74 -3.25 -2.14
CA PRO A 120 21.92 -4.70 -2.20
C PRO A 120 23.31 -5.18 -1.78
N LYS A 121 24.34 -4.32 -1.89
CA LYS A 121 25.72 -4.62 -1.44
C LYS A 121 25.87 -4.62 0.09
N GLN A 122 24.91 -4.04 0.81
CA GLN A 122 24.92 -3.87 2.27
C GLN A 122 23.69 -4.54 2.93
N THR A 123 23.24 -5.65 2.34
CA THR A 123 22.03 -6.39 2.75
C THR A 123 21.96 -6.65 4.26
N LEU A 124 23.02 -7.20 4.87
CA LEU A 124 23.00 -7.62 6.28
C LEU A 124 22.95 -6.45 7.28
N THR A 125 23.25 -5.25 6.82
CA THR A 125 23.28 -4.03 7.64
C THR A 125 22.20 -3.04 7.22
N SER A 126 21.31 -3.42 6.29
CA SER A 126 20.27 -2.50 5.80
C SER A 126 19.15 -2.35 6.82
N ASP A 127 18.55 -1.17 6.85
CA ASP A 127 17.38 -0.93 7.70
C ASP A 127 16.19 -1.78 7.25
N LEU A 128 16.02 -2.03 5.95
CA LEU A 128 14.96 -2.89 5.42
C LEU A 128 15.02 -4.31 6.00
N ARG A 129 16.23 -4.89 6.09
CA ARG A 129 16.43 -6.17 6.77
C ARG A 129 16.03 -6.07 8.24
N ASN A 130 16.48 -5.02 8.93
CA ASN A 130 16.21 -4.88 10.37
C ASN A 130 14.71 -4.69 10.66
N ILE A 131 13.97 -4.03 9.77
CA ILE A 131 12.50 -3.97 9.81
C ILE A 131 11.91 -5.38 9.69
N LEU A 132 12.34 -6.17 8.71
CA LEU A 132 11.83 -7.54 8.55
C LEU A 132 12.17 -8.44 9.75
N VAL A 133 13.36 -8.30 10.32
CA VAL A 133 13.72 -8.99 11.57
C VAL A 133 12.80 -8.55 12.70
N SER A 134 12.44 -7.26 12.77
CA SER A 134 11.46 -6.76 13.74
C SER A 134 10.07 -7.38 13.53
N PHE A 135 9.63 -7.52 12.28
CA PHE A 135 8.35 -8.20 11.96
C PHE A 135 8.33 -9.65 12.42
N LEU A 136 9.45 -10.37 12.29
CA LEU A 136 9.59 -11.73 12.85
C LEU A 136 9.56 -11.75 14.39
N GLN A 137 10.09 -10.72 15.04
CA GLN A 137 10.08 -10.60 16.50
C GLN A 137 8.69 -10.22 17.05
N PHE A 138 7.89 -9.50 16.27
CA PHE A 138 6.56 -9.04 16.63
C PHE A 138 5.50 -9.55 15.63
N PRO A 139 5.28 -10.87 15.55
CA PRO A 139 4.44 -11.46 14.51
C PRO A 139 2.96 -11.03 14.62
N ILE A 140 2.44 -10.82 15.83
CA ILE A 140 1.02 -10.43 16.02
C ILE A 140 0.71 -9.06 15.37
N PRO A 141 1.45 -7.97 15.66
CA PRO A 141 1.29 -6.72 14.93
C PRO A 141 1.46 -6.86 13.41
N THR A 142 2.42 -7.66 12.96
CA THR A 142 2.64 -7.89 11.52
C THR A 142 1.45 -8.62 10.87
N GLU A 143 0.90 -9.64 11.52
CA GLU A 143 -0.29 -10.35 11.05
C GLU A 143 -1.52 -9.44 11.01
N MET A 144 -1.67 -8.54 11.99
CA MET A 144 -2.73 -7.53 11.99
C MET A 144 -2.60 -6.57 10.80
N MET A 145 -1.40 -6.04 10.55
CA MET A 145 -1.13 -5.20 9.36
C MET A 145 -1.44 -5.96 8.06
N VAL A 146 -1.01 -7.21 7.95
CA VAL A 146 -1.31 -8.05 6.78
C VAL A 146 -2.82 -8.24 6.60
N ARG A 147 -3.57 -8.42 7.70
CA ARG A 147 -5.03 -8.57 7.65
C ARG A 147 -5.75 -7.30 7.22
N GLU A 148 -5.27 -6.13 7.64
CA GLU A 148 -5.80 -4.84 7.15
C GLU A 148 -5.60 -4.70 5.64
N LEU A 149 -4.43 -5.10 5.13
CA LEU A 149 -4.15 -5.11 3.68
C LEU A 149 -5.00 -6.14 2.91
N GLU A 150 -5.37 -7.26 3.52
CA GLU A 150 -6.28 -8.24 2.91
C GLU A 150 -7.68 -7.67 2.73
N ILE A 151 -8.19 -6.93 3.72
CA ILE A 151 -9.50 -6.28 3.63
C ILE A 151 -9.50 -5.28 2.48
N ILE A 152 -8.50 -4.40 2.41
CA ILE A 152 -8.33 -3.44 1.31
C ILE A 152 -8.25 -4.17 -0.04
N HIS A 153 -7.46 -5.23 -0.13
CA HIS A 153 -7.34 -6.01 -1.36
C HIS A 153 -8.69 -6.61 -1.82
N ASP A 154 -9.51 -7.08 -0.89
CA ASP A 154 -10.79 -7.73 -1.20
C ASP A 154 -11.88 -6.72 -1.57
N GLU A 155 -11.79 -5.48 -1.08
CA GLU A 155 -12.71 -4.37 -1.38
C GLU A 155 -12.39 -3.65 -2.71
N LEU A 156 -11.12 -3.65 -3.14
CA LEU A 156 -10.67 -3.16 -4.47
C LEU A 156 -11.14 -4.02 -5.65
#